data_AF-A0A259LD34-F1
#
_entry.id   AF-A0A259LD34-F1
#
_cell.length_a   1.000
_cell.length_b   1.000
_cell.length_c   1.000
_cell.angle_alpha   90.00
_cell.angle_beta   90.00
_cell.angle_gamma   90.00
#
_symmetry.space_group_name_H-M   'P 1'
#
loop_
_entity.id
_entity.type
_entity.pdbx_description
1 polymer ?
#
loop_
_entity_poly.entity_id
_entity_poly.type
_entity_poly.pdbx_seq_one_letter_code
_entity_poly.pdbx_strand_id
1 'polypeptide(L)'
;MAAHEPDQMLRRHFFFVAGFDPMSAEGHHRVFTRELARFAKVWSVETGCDPAPEATLTGAAWNTHASGPGWSTRTRFELLAWDEFVRADMARGRWSHILGTTRALADMIASGTVVRYFRLSHRYGIFFVLTYVVLLAITAAALAAGYGAAHFATAPLGLVPALLLGAVAAAGVFFGLMATLGKRLRLKQSLDLAEFSVDYARGRHPAIDARITAFATRVREVARQGGVDEIVIAGHSLGAMHVVSLVAQVLAREPRFGARIPIRLLTLGSTTAKFALHPAGTRLRAAARKVHAAPAVGWAEFQARDDIVSFYKVNPVTLGHAGNADGRRRPFVRQITIRGLLTPKTYARFRFDVMRLHCQFFLANDRKAPYDFYAFICAPVTFDEVVRQIDGPMAIFAPDGALIPLAYRQATAVGGAADSSTAKPAEPSTARVKDGGRTRKNPKRRQTPKNRSRTRP
;
A
#
# COMPACT_ATOMS: atom_id res chain seq x y z
N MET A 1 -20.98 -12.46 -13.43
CA MET A 1 -19.61 -13.03 -13.49
C MET A 1 -19.78 -14.51 -13.27
N ALA A 2 -19.50 -15.32 -14.30
CA ALA A 2 -19.46 -16.76 -14.12
C ALA A 2 -18.36 -17.08 -13.11
N ALA A 3 -18.66 -17.97 -12.16
CA ALA A 3 -17.64 -18.49 -11.26
C ALA A 3 -16.60 -19.23 -12.12
N HIS A 4 -15.32 -18.95 -11.89
CA HIS A 4 -14.24 -19.65 -12.58
C HIS A 4 -14.26 -21.11 -12.14
N GLU A 5 -14.43 -22.04 -13.09
CA GLU A 5 -14.42 -23.47 -12.79
C GLU A 5 -13.02 -23.89 -12.32
N PRO A 6 -12.92 -24.79 -11.33
CA PRO A 6 -11.68 -25.12 -10.63
C PRO A 6 -10.56 -25.70 -11.50
N ASP A 7 -10.86 -26.12 -12.74
CA ASP A 7 -9.92 -26.80 -13.64
C ASP A 7 -9.24 -25.86 -14.66
N GLN A 8 -9.68 -24.58 -14.75
CA GLN A 8 -9.06 -23.63 -15.66
C GLN A 8 -7.96 -22.82 -14.94
N MET A 9 -6.74 -22.86 -15.44
CA MET A 9 -5.65 -22.04 -14.91
C MET A 9 -5.93 -20.54 -15.15
N LEU A 10 -6.05 -19.75 -14.07
CA LEU A 10 -6.24 -18.29 -14.16
C LEU A 10 -4.98 -17.61 -14.70
N ARG A 11 -5.13 -16.82 -15.78
CA ARG A 11 -4.10 -16.01 -16.42
C ARG A 11 -4.34 -14.53 -16.14
N ARG A 12 -3.37 -13.87 -15.50
CA ARG A 12 -3.49 -12.46 -15.10
C ARG A 12 -2.36 -11.62 -15.68
N HIS A 13 -2.66 -10.41 -16.14
CA HIS A 13 -1.63 -9.39 -16.34
C HIS A 13 -1.69 -8.40 -15.18
N PHE A 14 -0.57 -8.21 -14.48
CA PHE A 14 -0.48 -7.35 -13.32
C PHE A 14 0.50 -6.21 -13.59
N PHE A 15 -0.03 -5.03 -13.88
CA PHE A 15 0.78 -3.81 -13.98
C PHE A 15 1.03 -3.23 -12.60
N PHE A 16 2.25 -2.77 -12.34
CA PHE A 16 2.60 -2.08 -11.11
C PHE A 16 3.36 -0.79 -11.40
N VAL A 17 2.92 0.32 -10.78
CA VAL A 17 3.65 1.58 -10.73
C VAL A 17 4.09 1.84 -9.30
N ALA A 18 5.41 1.93 -9.09
CA ALA A 18 6.00 2.27 -7.80
C ALA A 18 5.78 3.76 -7.43
N GLY A 19 6.02 4.09 -6.16
CA GLY A 19 6.06 5.47 -5.69
C GLY A 19 7.28 6.25 -6.19
N PHE A 20 7.65 7.33 -5.50
CA PHE A 20 8.84 8.14 -5.80
C PHE A 20 10.12 7.41 -5.36
N ASP A 21 10.47 6.35 -6.08
CA ASP A 21 11.57 5.44 -5.76
C ASP A 21 12.61 5.45 -6.91
N PRO A 22 13.90 5.71 -6.63
CA PRO A 22 14.95 5.65 -7.64
C PRO A 22 15.40 4.21 -7.99
N MET A 23 14.77 3.18 -7.41
CA MET A 23 15.09 1.77 -7.65
C MET A 23 14.90 1.37 -9.11
N SER A 24 15.90 0.67 -9.67
CA SER A 24 15.83 0.16 -11.04
C SER A 24 14.86 -1.02 -11.17
N ALA A 25 14.52 -1.39 -12.40
CA ALA A 25 13.70 -2.55 -12.69
C ALA A 25 14.29 -3.86 -12.11
N GLU A 26 15.61 -4.04 -12.18
CA GLU A 26 16.31 -5.18 -11.57
C GLU A 26 16.23 -5.15 -10.04
N GLY A 27 16.28 -3.94 -9.45
CA GLY A 27 16.05 -3.77 -8.02
C GLY A 27 14.66 -4.21 -7.60
N HIS A 28 13.63 -3.79 -8.34
CA HIS A 28 12.25 -4.21 -8.11
C HIS A 28 12.06 -5.71 -8.30
N HIS A 29 12.67 -6.31 -9.32
CA HIS A 29 12.65 -7.76 -9.53
C HIS A 29 13.31 -8.50 -8.36
N ARG A 30 14.48 -8.07 -7.86
CA ARG A 30 15.10 -8.67 -6.66
C ARG A 30 14.21 -8.59 -5.43
N VAL A 31 13.54 -7.45 -5.21
CA VAL A 31 12.56 -7.32 -4.13
C VAL A 31 11.39 -8.28 -4.36
N PHE A 32 10.83 -8.31 -5.57
CA PHE A 32 9.74 -9.20 -5.93
C PHE A 32 10.08 -10.66 -5.67
N THR A 33 11.22 -11.17 -6.15
CA THR A 33 11.65 -12.56 -5.94
C THR A 33 11.80 -12.89 -4.46
N ARG A 34 12.40 -11.99 -3.67
CA ARG A 34 12.56 -12.19 -2.22
C ARG A 34 11.22 -12.27 -1.50
N GLU A 35 10.31 -11.34 -1.81
CA GLU A 35 9.01 -11.26 -1.16
C GLU A 35 8.05 -12.36 -1.65
N LEU A 36 8.14 -12.78 -2.92
CA LEU A 36 7.42 -13.94 -3.45
C LEU A 36 7.79 -15.22 -2.71
N ALA A 37 9.09 -15.47 -2.50
CA ALA A 37 9.56 -16.60 -1.70
C ALA A 37 9.09 -16.54 -0.23
N ARG A 38 8.88 -15.33 0.30
CA ARG A 38 8.31 -15.15 1.63
C ARG A 38 6.81 -15.44 1.65
N PHE A 39 6.07 -14.98 0.65
CA PHE A 39 4.65 -15.30 0.47
C PHE A 39 4.43 -16.81 0.40
N ALA A 40 5.23 -17.53 -0.41
CA ALA A 40 5.21 -18.98 -0.52
C ALA A 40 5.25 -19.67 0.85
N LYS A 41 6.20 -19.27 1.70
CA LYS A 41 6.36 -19.80 3.07
C LYS A 41 5.19 -19.45 3.99
N VAL A 42 4.69 -18.22 3.91
CA VAL A 42 3.59 -17.77 4.78
C VAL A 42 2.28 -18.46 4.43
N TRP A 43 2.05 -18.71 3.14
CA TRP A 43 0.79 -19.25 2.64
C TRP A 43 0.80 -20.76 2.41
N SER A 44 1.96 -21.42 2.56
CA SER A 44 2.16 -22.84 2.29
C SER A 44 1.86 -23.19 0.82
N VAL A 45 2.35 -22.36 -0.11
CA VAL A 45 2.15 -22.53 -1.55
C VAL A 45 3.51 -22.56 -2.26
N GLU A 46 3.54 -23.15 -3.44
CA GLU A 46 4.72 -23.12 -4.31
C GLU A 46 4.65 -21.90 -5.22
N THR A 47 5.79 -21.25 -5.45
CA THR A 47 5.87 -20.07 -6.32
C THR A 47 7.20 -20.05 -7.06
N GLY A 48 7.20 -19.47 -8.25
CA GLY A 48 8.41 -19.14 -8.99
C GLY A 48 8.21 -17.92 -9.90
N CYS A 49 9.31 -17.34 -10.35
CA CYS A 49 9.32 -16.29 -11.36
C CYS A 49 10.53 -16.41 -12.27
N ASP A 50 10.48 -15.75 -13.42
CA ASP A 50 11.61 -15.71 -14.35
C ASP A 50 12.87 -15.16 -13.63
N PRO A 51 14.06 -15.69 -13.94
CA PRO A 51 15.30 -15.37 -13.22
C PRO A 51 15.79 -13.93 -13.47
N ALA A 52 15.35 -13.31 -14.57
CA ALA A 52 15.66 -11.93 -14.90
C ALA A 52 14.42 -11.24 -15.49
N PRO A 53 14.27 -9.92 -15.27
CA PRO A 53 13.21 -9.16 -15.90
C PRO A 53 13.52 -8.93 -17.39
N GLU A 54 12.50 -9.03 -18.23
CA GLU A 54 12.53 -8.66 -19.64
C GLU A 54 12.27 -7.16 -19.79
N ALA A 55 13.12 -6.44 -20.52
CA ALA A 55 12.90 -5.03 -20.78
C ALA A 55 11.65 -4.80 -21.64
N THR A 56 10.83 -3.82 -21.26
CA THR A 56 9.70 -3.34 -22.08
C THR A 56 9.90 -1.86 -22.41
N LEU A 57 9.16 -1.35 -23.39
CA LEU A 57 9.22 0.08 -23.77
C LEU A 57 8.92 1.03 -22.61
N THR A 58 8.22 0.56 -21.59
CA THR A 58 7.76 1.36 -20.45
C THR A 58 8.33 0.91 -19.12
N GLY A 59 9.27 -0.04 -19.10
CA GLY A 59 9.85 -0.59 -17.89
C GLY A 59 10.34 -2.01 -18.08
N ALA A 60 9.81 -2.94 -17.29
CA ALA A 60 10.21 -4.34 -17.38
C ALA A 60 9.11 -5.29 -16.95
N ALA A 61 9.15 -6.52 -17.43
CA ALA A 61 8.15 -7.54 -17.12
C ALA A 61 8.78 -8.91 -16.90
N TRP A 62 8.12 -9.75 -16.10
CA TRP A 62 8.52 -11.13 -15.86
C TRP A 62 7.28 -11.99 -15.61
N ASN A 63 7.37 -13.27 -15.93
CA ASN A 63 6.35 -14.22 -15.59
C ASN A 63 6.54 -14.71 -14.16
N THR A 64 5.44 -14.97 -13.49
CA THR A 64 5.40 -15.67 -12.21
C THR A 64 4.30 -16.72 -12.23
N HIS A 65 4.53 -17.81 -11.53
CA HIS A 65 3.55 -18.87 -11.33
C HIS A 65 3.43 -19.16 -9.84
N ALA A 66 2.24 -19.62 -9.45
CA ALA A 66 2.01 -20.17 -8.12
C ALA A 66 1.12 -21.40 -8.22
N SER A 67 1.34 -22.35 -7.32
CA SER A 67 0.58 -23.60 -7.24
C SER A 67 0.37 -24.02 -5.79
N GLY A 68 -0.70 -24.77 -5.57
CA GLY A 68 -1.00 -25.44 -4.32
C GLY A 68 -1.83 -26.69 -4.60
N PRO A 69 -2.34 -27.36 -3.56
CA PRO A 69 -3.13 -28.58 -3.72
C PRO A 69 -4.34 -28.37 -4.66
N GLY A 70 -4.27 -28.95 -5.86
CA GLY A 70 -5.35 -28.92 -6.85
C GLY A 70 -5.54 -27.60 -7.60
N TRP A 71 -4.56 -26.67 -7.60
CA TRP A 71 -4.67 -25.42 -8.36
C TRP A 71 -3.33 -24.88 -8.83
N SER A 72 -3.36 -24.09 -9.91
CA SER A 72 -2.23 -23.31 -10.38
C SER A 72 -2.67 -21.97 -10.99
N THR A 73 -1.78 -20.98 -11.01
CA THR A 73 -1.99 -19.69 -11.67
C THR A 73 -0.74 -19.23 -12.40
N ARG A 74 -0.93 -18.42 -13.44
CA ARG A 74 0.14 -17.70 -14.14
C ARG A 74 -0.17 -16.22 -14.19
N THR A 75 0.80 -15.42 -13.79
CA THR A 75 0.71 -13.96 -13.84
C THR A 75 1.89 -13.39 -14.59
N ARG A 76 1.62 -12.54 -15.59
CA ARG A 76 2.62 -11.65 -16.16
C ARG A 76 2.67 -10.39 -15.31
N PHE A 77 3.73 -10.22 -14.54
CA PHE A 77 3.95 -9.00 -13.77
C PHE A 77 4.73 -8.01 -14.61
N GLU A 78 4.23 -6.78 -14.74
CA GLU A 78 4.86 -5.73 -15.53
C GLU A 78 5.01 -4.44 -14.71
N LEU A 79 6.26 -4.08 -14.43
CA LEU A 79 6.62 -2.81 -13.84
C LEU A 79 6.56 -1.71 -14.90
N LEU A 80 5.72 -0.71 -14.65
CA LEU A 80 5.68 0.53 -15.40
C LEU A 80 6.66 1.51 -14.73
N ALA A 81 7.87 1.56 -15.26
CA ALA A 81 9.02 2.23 -14.66
C ALA A 81 9.04 3.73 -14.98
N TRP A 82 9.42 4.53 -13.99
CA TRP A 82 9.59 5.99 -14.11
C TRP A 82 10.70 6.51 -13.19
N ASP A 83 11.53 5.59 -12.71
CA ASP A 83 12.68 5.77 -11.81
C ASP A 83 13.74 6.71 -12.39
N GLU A 84 13.86 6.78 -13.72
CA GLU A 84 14.74 7.75 -14.39
C GLU A 84 14.38 9.20 -14.05
N PHE A 85 13.10 9.55 -13.95
CA PHE A 85 12.66 10.89 -13.59
C PHE A 85 12.91 11.18 -12.12
N VAL A 86 12.71 10.17 -11.28
CA VAL A 86 13.02 10.26 -9.85
C VAL A 86 14.52 10.49 -9.66
N ARG A 87 15.38 9.73 -10.35
CA ARG A 87 16.84 9.92 -10.30
C ARG A 87 17.27 11.27 -10.87
N ALA A 88 16.70 11.70 -11.99
CA ALA A 88 16.99 12.99 -12.59
C ALA A 88 16.62 14.14 -11.65
N ASP A 89 15.46 14.07 -11.00
CA ASP A 89 15.03 15.05 -10.01
C ASP A 89 15.95 15.05 -8.78
N MET A 90 16.32 13.86 -8.28
CA MET A 90 17.23 13.71 -7.16
C MET A 90 18.68 14.17 -7.47
N ALA A 91 19.07 14.22 -8.74
CA ALA A 91 20.40 14.63 -9.20
C ALA A 91 20.52 16.15 -9.45
N ARG A 92 19.45 16.94 -9.26
CA ARG A 92 19.51 18.39 -9.45
C ARG A 92 20.51 19.07 -8.50
N GLY A 93 21.00 20.24 -8.92
CA GLY A 93 21.94 21.05 -8.13
C GLY A 93 21.31 21.56 -6.83
N ARG A 94 22.14 21.77 -5.80
CA ARG A 94 21.70 22.18 -4.45
C ARG A 94 20.84 23.46 -4.47
N TRP A 95 21.22 24.44 -5.29
CA TRP A 95 20.49 25.69 -5.44
C TRP A 95 19.11 25.50 -6.09
N SER A 96 19.00 24.61 -7.07
CA SER A 96 17.71 24.26 -7.68
C SER A 96 16.77 23.65 -6.63
N HIS A 97 17.28 22.74 -5.79
CA HIS A 97 16.50 22.16 -4.70
C HIS A 97 16.04 23.20 -3.67
N ILE A 98 16.91 24.12 -3.25
CA ILE A 98 16.55 25.15 -2.26
C ILE A 98 15.47 26.08 -2.81
N LEU A 99 15.66 26.62 -4.02
CA LEU A 99 14.70 27.51 -4.66
C LEU A 99 13.37 26.80 -4.93
N GLY A 100 13.45 25.58 -5.46
CA GLY A 100 12.32 24.74 -5.79
C GLY A 100 11.46 24.37 -4.58
N THR A 101 12.11 23.92 -3.50
CA THR A 101 11.46 23.59 -2.23
C THR A 101 10.81 24.82 -1.59
N THR A 102 11.49 25.96 -1.60
CA THR A 102 10.97 27.22 -1.03
C THR A 102 9.74 27.69 -1.79
N ARG A 103 9.82 27.68 -3.12
CA ARG A 103 8.70 27.98 -4.01
C ARG A 103 7.52 27.03 -3.78
N ALA A 104 7.76 25.74 -3.66
CA ALA A 104 6.72 24.74 -3.43
C ALA A 104 6.04 24.93 -2.07
N LEU A 105 6.81 25.18 -1.01
CA LEU A 105 6.25 25.46 0.31
C LEU A 105 5.41 26.73 0.30
N ALA A 106 5.92 27.82 -0.28
CA ALA A 106 5.19 29.07 -0.41
C ALA A 106 3.88 28.89 -1.17
N ASP A 107 3.90 28.13 -2.27
CA ASP A 107 2.70 27.78 -3.05
C ASP A 107 1.68 27.01 -2.21
N MET A 108 2.12 25.99 -1.48
CA MET A 108 1.25 25.15 -0.65
C MET A 108 0.63 25.90 0.52
N ILE A 109 1.35 26.88 1.09
CA ILE A 109 0.84 27.78 2.12
C ILE A 109 -0.16 28.77 1.52
N ALA A 110 0.24 29.51 0.48
CA ALA A 110 -0.59 30.54 -0.15
C ALA A 110 -1.89 29.97 -0.76
N SER A 111 -1.83 28.75 -1.29
CA SER A 111 -2.99 28.05 -1.84
C SER A 111 -3.92 27.45 -0.77
N GLY A 112 -3.54 27.49 0.52
CA GLY A 112 -4.24 26.85 1.62
C GLY A 112 -4.18 25.31 1.60
N THR A 113 -3.28 24.72 0.80
CA THR A 113 -3.17 23.26 0.64
C THR A 113 -2.76 22.58 1.95
N VAL A 114 -1.85 23.19 2.72
CA VAL A 114 -1.44 22.67 4.03
C VAL A 114 -2.63 22.58 4.99
N VAL A 115 -3.48 23.61 5.03
CA VAL A 115 -4.71 23.60 5.85
C VAL A 115 -5.65 22.48 5.42
N ARG A 116 -5.81 22.26 4.11
CA ARG A 116 -6.63 21.14 3.58
C ARG A 116 -6.06 19.77 3.96
N TYR A 117 -4.73 19.62 4.04
CA TYR A 117 -4.11 18.39 4.56
C TYR A 117 -4.52 18.13 6.00
N PHE A 118 -4.40 19.12 6.89
CA PHE A 118 -4.81 18.95 8.28
C PHE A 118 -6.32 18.68 8.43
N ARG A 119 -7.15 19.37 7.66
CA ARG A 119 -8.61 19.16 7.67
C ARG A 119 -9.01 17.76 7.24
N LEU A 120 -8.34 17.20 6.23
CA LEU A 120 -8.65 15.84 5.74
C LEU A 120 -7.98 14.74 6.57
N SER A 121 -6.71 14.93 6.93
CA SER A 121 -5.90 13.98 7.70
C SER A 121 -4.84 14.73 8.52
N HIS A 122 -5.15 14.97 9.79
CA HIS A 122 -4.19 15.58 10.73
C HIS A 122 -2.86 14.82 10.79
N ARG A 123 -2.87 13.48 10.64
CA ARG A 123 -1.65 12.65 10.67
C ARG A 123 -0.75 12.95 9.48
N TYR A 124 -1.32 13.01 8.29
CA TYR A 124 -0.58 13.36 7.09
C TYR A 124 -0.08 14.81 7.16
N GLY A 125 -0.90 15.73 7.67
CA GLY A 125 -0.49 17.11 7.95
C GLY A 125 0.73 17.19 8.88
N ILE A 126 0.72 16.44 9.98
CA ILE A 126 1.86 16.33 10.91
C ILE A 126 3.09 15.76 10.20
N PHE A 127 2.94 14.66 9.46
CA PHE A 127 4.04 14.05 8.69
C PHE A 127 4.66 15.05 7.70
N PHE A 128 3.83 15.80 6.97
CA PHE A 128 4.27 16.82 6.03
C PHE A 128 5.05 17.95 6.74
N VAL A 129 4.50 18.51 7.82
CA VAL A 129 5.12 19.63 8.55
C VAL A 129 6.38 19.19 9.29
N LEU A 130 6.47 17.94 9.77
CA LEU A 130 7.63 17.40 10.47
C LEU A 130 8.91 17.55 9.66
N THR A 131 8.86 17.39 8.33
CA THR A 131 10.01 17.59 7.44
C THR A 131 10.59 19.01 7.59
N TYR A 132 9.72 20.02 7.61
CA TYR A 132 10.11 21.43 7.74
C TYR A 132 10.53 21.79 9.17
N VAL A 133 9.88 21.22 10.18
CA VAL A 133 10.26 21.41 11.60
C VAL A 133 11.65 20.84 11.87
N VAL A 134 11.96 19.65 11.35
CA VAL A 134 13.31 19.06 11.49
C VAL A 134 14.35 19.90 10.75
N LEU A 135 14.03 20.35 9.53
CA LEU A 135 14.93 21.25 8.79
C LEU A 135 15.20 22.54 9.57
N LEU A 136 14.15 23.17 10.13
CA LEU A 136 14.29 24.36 10.97
C LEU A 136 15.12 24.08 12.23
N ALA A 137 14.92 22.94 12.88
CA ALA A 137 15.70 22.54 14.06
C ALA A 137 17.19 22.34 13.73
N ILE A 138 17.50 21.72 12.58
CA ILE A 138 18.88 21.58 12.09
C ILE A 138 19.50 22.96 11.85
N THR A 139 18.77 23.86 11.17
CA THR A 139 19.23 25.23 10.89
C THR A 139 19.43 26.02 12.20
N ALA A 140 18.51 25.92 13.15
CA ALA A 140 18.62 26.59 14.45
C ALA A 140 19.81 26.08 15.25
N ALA A 141 20.05 24.76 15.28
CA ALA A 141 21.22 24.17 15.93
C ALA A 141 22.54 24.64 15.28
N ALA A 142 22.58 24.72 13.95
CA ALA A 142 23.73 25.25 13.21
C ALA A 142 23.99 26.73 13.53
N LEU A 143 22.96 27.57 13.53
CA LEU A 143 23.09 28.99 13.87
C LEU A 143 23.50 29.19 15.33
N ALA A 144 22.97 28.41 16.27
CA ALA A 144 23.36 28.46 17.67
C ALA A 144 24.83 28.08 17.87
N ALA A 145 25.31 27.03 17.18
CA ALA A 145 26.71 26.62 17.21
C ALA A 145 27.62 27.71 16.61
N GLY A 146 27.23 28.30 15.48
CA GLY A 146 27.97 29.39 14.86
C GLY A 146 28.03 30.65 15.72
N TYR A 147 26.91 31.03 16.32
CA TYR A 147 26.85 32.15 17.26
C TYR A 147 27.73 31.91 18.48
N GLY A 148 27.67 30.73 19.10
CA GLY A 148 28.52 30.38 20.23
C GLY A 148 30.00 30.45 19.87
N ALA A 149 30.41 29.86 18.74
CA ALA A 149 31.79 29.91 18.28
C ALA A 149 32.28 31.35 18.03
N ALA A 150 31.47 32.18 17.36
CA ALA A 150 31.81 33.59 17.14
C ALA A 150 31.89 34.37 18.46
N HIS A 151 30.94 34.17 19.38
CA HIS A 151 30.89 34.86 20.66
C HIS A 151 32.16 34.61 21.49
N PHE A 152 32.56 33.35 21.66
CA PHE A 152 33.76 33.00 22.43
C PHE A 152 35.08 33.40 21.71
N ALA A 153 35.08 33.46 20.39
CA ALA A 153 36.26 33.84 19.60
C ALA A 153 36.44 35.35 19.43
N THR A 154 35.41 36.16 19.71
CA THR A 154 35.44 37.61 19.47
C THR A 154 36.49 38.30 20.34
N ALA A 155 36.56 37.97 21.63
CA ALA A 155 37.54 38.55 22.55
C ALA A 155 38.99 38.21 22.18
N PRO A 156 39.37 36.94 21.90
CA PRO A 156 40.75 36.60 21.57
C PRO A 156 41.19 36.91 20.12
N LEU A 157 40.28 36.88 19.15
CA LEU A 157 40.64 36.94 17.72
C LEU A 157 40.15 38.20 16.98
N GLY A 158 39.34 39.02 17.64
CA GLY A 158 38.66 40.14 16.99
C GLY A 158 37.45 39.71 16.16
N LEU A 159 36.66 40.69 15.71
CA LEU A 159 35.34 40.47 15.12
C LEU A 159 35.37 39.65 13.83
N VAL A 160 36.23 40.00 12.86
CA VAL A 160 36.23 39.36 11.54
C VAL A 160 36.63 37.88 11.61
N PRO A 161 37.73 37.48 12.26
CA PRO A 161 38.08 36.07 12.41
C PRO A 161 37.04 35.28 13.22
N ALA A 162 36.43 35.89 14.23
CA ALA A 162 35.36 35.26 15.01
C ALA A 162 34.10 34.98 14.16
N LEU A 163 33.71 35.91 13.28
CA LEU A 163 32.59 35.70 12.35
C LEU A 163 32.89 34.58 11.34
N LEU A 164 34.13 34.50 10.83
CA LEU A 164 34.54 33.40 9.94
C LEU A 164 34.49 32.06 10.67
N LEU A 165 34.99 31.98 11.90
CA LEU A 165 34.91 30.77 12.72
C LEU A 165 33.45 30.36 12.99
N GLY A 166 32.59 31.33 13.31
CA GLY A 166 31.16 31.10 13.47
C GLY A 166 30.49 30.57 12.21
N ALA A 167 30.82 31.12 11.05
CA ALA A 167 30.29 30.64 9.76
C ALA A 167 30.75 29.21 9.46
N VAL A 168 32.03 28.88 9.70
CA VAL A 168 32.57 27.52 9.52
C VAL A 168 31.90 26.54 10.49
N ALA A 169 31.72 26.91 11.76
CA ALA A 169 31.05 26.08 12.76
C ALA A 169 29.59 25.83 12.38
N ALA A 170 28.84 26.86 11.97
CA ALA A 170 27.46 26.72 11.50
C ALA A 170 27.37 25.80 10.28
N ALA A 171 28.24 26.00 9.28
CA ALA A 171 28.28 25.16 8.09
C ALA A 171 28.60 23.69 8.45
N GLY A 172 29.60 23.46 9.30
CA GLY A 172 29.99 22.13 9.76
C GLY A 172 28.86 21.39 10.46
N VAL A 173 28.16 22.05 11.39
CA VAL A 173 27.01 21.47 12.10
C VAL A 173 25.85 21.22 11.13
N PHE A 174 25.52 22.17 10.26
CA PHE A 174 24.43 22.02 9.29
C PHE A 174 24.68 20.84 8.35
N PHE A 175 25.84 20.80 7.68
CA PHE A 175 26.17 19.73 6.75
C PHE A 175 26.35 18.38 7.45
N GLY A 176 26.91 18.36 8.66
CA GLY A 176 27.03 17.15 9.48
C GLY A 176 25.68 16.56 9.87
N LEU A 177 24.74 17.40 10.33
CA LEU A 177 23.38 16.98 10.66
C LEU A 177 22.59 16.57 9.42
N MET A 178 22.75 17.25 8.29
CA MET A 178 22.12 16.85 7.03
C MET A 178 22.67 15.50 6.51
N ALA A 179 23.99 15.27 6.62
CA ALA A 179 24.63 14.03 6.20
C ALA A 179 24.24 12.82 7.08
N THR A 180 23.86 13.06 8.34
CA THR A 180 23.48 12.03 9.31
C THR A 180 21.97 11.94 9.49
N LEU A 181 21.39 12.85 10.27
CA LEU A 181 19.96 12.91 10.59
C LEU A 181 19.12 13.17 9.34
N GLY A 182 19.54 14.13 8.50
CA GLY A 182 18.84 14.46 7.26
C GLY A 182 18.75 13.28 6.29
N LYS A 183 19.85 12.54 6.13
CA LYS A 183 19.89 11.29 5.35
C LYS A 183 19.01 10.21 5.97
N ARG A 184 19.10 9.99 7.28
CA ARG A 184 18.30 8.99 8.00
C ARG A 184 16.79 9.24 7.88
N LEU A 185 16.38 10.50 7.96
CA LEU A 185 14.99 10.93 7.82
C LEU A 185 14.57 11.20 6.36
N ARG A 186 15.47 10.97 5.40
CA ARG A 186 15.23 11.19 3.97
C ARG A 186 14.74 12.61 3.64
N LEU A 187 15.21 13.62 4.38
CA LEU A 187 14.73 15.00 4.25
C LEU A 187 14.83 15.51 2.81
N LYS A 188 15.96 15.25 2.12
CA LYS A 188 16.12 15.62 0.71
C LYS A 188 15.01 15.04 -0.16
N GLN A 189 14.76 13.73 -0.06
CA GLN A 189 13.71 13.06 -0.83
C GLN A 189 12.33 13.64 -0.52
N SER A 190 12.04 13.97 0.74
CA SER A 190 10.76 14.59 1.13
C SER A 190 10.57 15.99 0.55
N LEU A 191 11.63 16.80 0.51
CA LEU A 191 11.59 18.16 -0.06
C LEU A 191 11.43 18.12 -1.58
N ASP A 192 12.20 17.26 -2.26
CA ASP A 192 12.11 17.00 -3.70
C ASP A 192 10.68 16.58 -4.09
N LEU A 193 10.09 15.70 -3.27
CA LEU A 193 8.72 15.24 -3.44
C LEU A 193 7.68 16.35 -3.27
N ALA A 194 7.93 17.35 -2.42
CA ALA A 194 7.02 18.48 -2.24
C ALA A 194 7.02 19.36 -3.50
N GLU A 195 8.20 19.66 -4.04
CA GLU A 195 8.35 20.39 -5.30
C GLU A 195 7.67 19.66 -6.46
N PHE A 196 8.00 18.38 -6.64
CA PHE A 196 7.38 17.53 -7.65
C PHE A 196 5.83 17.59 -7.56
N SER A 197 5.29 17.60 -6.34
CA SER A 197 3.83 17.60 -6.14
C SER A 197 3.15 18.87 -6.60
N VAL A 198 3.76 20.03 -6.34
CA VAL A 198 3.23 21.31 -6.79
C VAL A 198 3.33 21.41 -8.31
N ASP A 199 4.45 21.00 -8.90
CA ASP A 199 4.66 21.08 -10.34
C ASP A 199 3.77 20.12 -11.10
N TYR A 200 3.59 18.90 -10.63
CA TYR A 200 2.62 17.97 -11.19
C TYR A 200 1.20 18.52 -11.09
N ALA A 201 0.79 19.05 -9.92
CA ALA A 201 -0.55 19.61 -9.74
C ALA A 201 -0.80 20.81 -10.66
N ARG A 202 0.23 21.58 -11.02
CA ARG A 202 0.14 22.73 -11.93
C ARG A 202 0.39 22.37 -13.41
N GLY A 203 0.60 21.09 -13.74
CA GLY A 203 0.87 20.64 -15.10
C GLY A 203 2.25 21.05 -15.64
N ARG A 204 3.21 21.35 -14.77
CA ARG A 204 4.59 21.76 -15.13
C ARG A 204 5.55 20.57 -15.21
N HIS A 205 5.08 19.42 -15.67
CA HIS A 205 5.92 18.22 -15.80
C HIS A 205 5.61 17.43 -17.09
N PRO A 206 5.88 18.01 -18.28
CA PRO A 206 5.49 17.43 -19.56
C PRO A 206 6.10 16.04 -19.80
N ALA A 207 7.31 15.78 -19.30
CA ALA A 207 7.94 14.46 -19.41
C ALA A 207 7.17 13.37 -18.64
N ILE A 208 6.57 13.71 -17.50
CA ILE A 208 5.72 12.78 -16.73
C ILE A 208 4.38 12.57 -17.44
N ASP A 209 3.83 13.62 -18.06
CA ASP A 209 2.60 13.50 -18.85
C ASP A 209 2.82 12.59 -20.07
N ALA A 210 3.97 12.71 -20.73
CA ALA A 210 4.39 11.80 -21.80
C ALA A 210 4.56 10.36 -21.29
N ARG A 211 5.20 10.16 -20.14
CA ARG A 211 5.35 8.83 -19.52
C ARG A 211 4.00 8.19 -19.17
N ILE A 212 3.06 8.95 -18.59
CA ILE A 212 1.69 8.47 -18.32
C ILE A 212 0.98 8.08 -19.62
N THR A 213 1.19 8.86 -20.70
CA THR A 213 0.64 8.54 -22.02
C THR A 213 1.22 7.24 -22.58
N ALA A 214 2.52 7.03 -22.45
CA ALA A 214 3.18 5.77 -22.84
C ALA A 214 2.63 4.58 -22.04
N PHE A 215 2.43 4.73 -20.73
CA PHE A 215 1.79 3.71 -19.89
C PHE A 215 0.36 3.40 -20.34
N ALA A 216 -0.44 4.43 -20.63
CA ALA A 216 -1.80 4.25 -21.13
C ALA A 216 -1.83 3.49 -22.47
N THR A 217 -0.89 3.78 -23.37
CA THR A 217 -0.72 3.04 -24.64
C THR A 217 -0.37 1.58 -24.38
N ARG A 218 0.59 1.30 -23.49
CA ARG A 218 0.99 -0.08 -23.16
C ARG A 218 -0.15 -0.90 -22.57
N VAL A 219 -0.90 -0.33 -21.63
CA VAL A 219 -2.07 -0.99 -21.03
C VAL A 219 -3.15 -1.30 -22.07
N ARG A 220 -3.41 -0.37 -22.99
CA ARG A 220 -4.35 -0.60 -24.11
C ARG A 220 -3.89 -1.72 -25.01
N GLU A 221 -2.61 -1.76 -25.33
CA GLU A 221 -2.06 -2.80 -26.20
C GLU A 221 -2.25 -4.19 -25.59
N VAL A 222 -1.87 -4.37 -24.33
CA VAL A 222 -2.08 -5.64 -23.61
C VAL A 222 -3.58 -6.02 -23.53
N ALA A 223 -4.45 -5.05 -23.26
CA ALA A 223 -5.90 -5.29 -23.24
C ALA A 223 -6.48 -5.67 -24.61
N ARG A 224 -5.93 -5.16 -25.70
CA ARG A 224 -6.36 -5.49 -27.08
C ARG A 224 -5.85 -6.85 -27.52
N GLN A 225 -4.60 -7.19 -27.20
CA GLN A 225 -3.99 -8.49 -27.46
C GLN A 225 -4.79 -9.62 -26.80
N GLY A 226 -5.25 -9.41 -25.55
CA GLY A 226 -6.03 -10.39 -24.81
C GLY A 226 -5.19 -11.59 -24.36
N GLY A 227 -5.81 -12.77 -24.28
CA GLY A 227 -5.13 -13.99 -23.81
C GLY A 227 -4.95 -14.07 -22.28
N VAL A 228 -5.49 -13.10 -21.54
CA VAL A 228 -5.58 -13.08 -20.07
C VAL A 228 -7.04 -12.96 -19.64
N ASP A 229 -7.33 -13.49 -18.47
CA ASP A 229 -8.69 -13.53 -17.92
C ASP A 229 -9.01 -12.25 -17.14
N GLU A 230 -7.98 -11.54 -16.65
CA GLU A 230 -8.11 -10.20 -16.07
C GLU A 230 -6.82 -9.38 -16.13
N ILE A 231 -6.96 -8.06 -16.01
CA ILE A 231 -5.85 -7.11 -15.91
C ILE A 231 -5.99 -6.31 -14.61
N VAL A 232 -4.97 -6.38 -13.77
CA VAL A 232 -4.84 -5.56 -12.55
C VAL A 232 -3.83 -4.46 -12.82
N ILE A 233 -4.18 -3.22 -12.48
CA ILE A 233 -3.33 -2.04 -12.62
C ILE A 233 -3.15 -1.47 -11.22
N ALA A 234 -1.99 -1.72 -10.63
CA ALA A 234 -1.68 -1.40 -9.25
C ALA A 234 -0.73 -0.19 -9.12
N GLY A 235 -1.03 0.71 -8.19
CA GLY A 235 -0.18 1.84 -7.87
C GLY A 235 0.01 1.98 -6.36
N HIS A 236 1.27 2.01 -5.92
CA HIS A 236 1.63 2.26 -4.53
C HIS A 236 2.04 3.72 -4.33
N SER A 237 1.59 4.35 -3.23
CA SER A 237 1.99 5.72 -2.89
C SER A 237 1.69 6.72 -4.02
N LEU A 238 2.71 7.40 -4.55
CA LEU A 238 2.61 8.26 -5.73
C LEU A 238 2.23 7.50 -7.01
N GLY A 239 2.61 6.22 -7.12
CA GLY A 239 2.19 5.34 -8.21
C GLY A 239 0.68 5.28 -8.38
N ALA A 240 -0.09 5.46 -7.29
CA ALA A 240 -1.54 5.54 -7.31
C ALA A 240 -2.06 6.68 -8.22
N MET A 241 -1.38 7.84 -8.25
CA MET A 241 -1.80 8.95 -9.11
C MET A 241 -1.54 8.63 -10.59
N HIS A 242 -0.44 7.92 -10.88
CA HIS A 242 -0.09 7.53 -12.24
C HIS A 242 -1.10 6.54 -12.78
N VAL A 243 -1.48 5.52 -12.00
CA VAL A 243 -2.48 4.53 -12.43
C VAL A 243 -3.88 5.13 -12.59
N VAL A 244 -4.29 6.06 -11.72
CA VAL A 244 -5.55 6.80 -11.91
C VAL A 244 -5.50 7.63 -13.20
N SER A 245 -4.41 8.34 -13.44
CA SER A 245 -4.25 9.21 -14.60
C SER A 245 -4.16 8.44 -15.91
N LEU A 246 -3.40 7.34 -15.95
CA LEU A 246 -3.27 6.52 -17.15
C LEU A 246 -4.60 5.84 -17.49
N VAL A 247 -5.33 5.30 -16.51
CA VAL A 247 -6.63 4.66 -16.76
C VAL A 247 -7.66 5.69 -17.24
N ALA A 248 -7.66 6.89 -16.67
CA ALA A 248 -8.50 7.98 -17.17
C ALA A 248 -8.17 8.37 -18.62
N GLN A 249 -6.88 8.37 -19.00
CA GLN A 249 -6.47 8.58 -20.40
C GLN A 249 -6.92 7.45 -21.33
N VAL A 250 -6.85 6.20 -20.87
CA VAL A 250 -7.36 5.05 -21.63
C VAL A 250 -8.86 5.19 -21.85
N LEU A 251 -9.64 5.43 -20.78
CA LEU A 251 -11.09 5.62 -20.84
C LEU A 251 -11.50 6.81 -21.71
N ALA A 252 -10.63 7.82 -21.89
CA ALA A 252 -10.91 8.93 -22.78
C ALA A 252 -10.87 8.55 -24.26
N ARG A 253 -10.04 7.57 -24.61
CA ARG A 253 -9.88 7.06 -25.97
C ARG A 253 -10.79 5.85 -26.22
N GLU A 254 -11.04 5.05 -25.19
CA GLU A 254 -11.81 3.81 -25.23
C GLU A 254 -12.83 3.78 -24.08
N PRO A 255 -14.03 4.39 -24.25
CA PRO A 255 -15.03 4.44 -23.18
C PRO A 255 -15.53 3.06 -22.70
N ARG A 256 -15.38 2.02 -23.54
CA ARG A 256 -15.72 0.63 -23.22
C ARG A 256 -14.53 -0.17 -22.64
N PHE A 257 -13.45 0.50 -22.22
CA PHE A 257 -12.31 -0.17 -21.58
C PHE A 257 -12.78 -0.94 -20.34
N GLY A 258 -12.49 -2.24 -20.31
CA GLY A 258 -13.00 -3.18 -19.31
C GLY A 258 -14.23 -4.00 -19.70
N ALA A 259 -14.85 -3.73 -20.85
CA ALA A 259 -16.01 -4.51 -21.32
C ALA A 259 -15.63 -5.91 -21.83
N ARG A 260 -14.45 -6.05 -22.46
CA ARG A 260 -13.96 -7.33 -23.01
C ARG A 260 -13.19 -8.16 -21.98
N ILE A 261 -12.32 -7.51 -21.22
CA ILE A 261 -11.47 -8.13 -20.19
C ILE A 261 -11.66 -7.32 -18.91
N PRO A 262 -11.95 -7.94 -17.77
CA PRO A 262 -12.03 -7.26 -16.49
C PRO A 262 -10.78 -6.41 -16.21
N ILE A 263 -10.96 -5.10 -16.02
CA ILE A 263 -9.91 -4.17 -15.57
C ILE A 263 -10.12 -3.84 -14.10
N ARG A 264 -9.06 -3.96 -13.31
CA ARG A 264 -9.08 -3.70 -11.87
C ARG A 264 -7.98 -2.73 -11.47
N LEU A 265 -8.39 -1.55 -11.02
CA LEU A 265 -7.50 -0.55 -10.44
C LEU A 265 -7.27 -0.89 -8.95
N LEU A 266 -6.01 -1.06 -8.56
CA LEU A 266 -5.61 -1.27 -7.18
C LEU A 266 -4.74 -0.10 -6.72
N THR A 267 -5.16 0.62 -5.71
CA THR A 267 -4.36 1.69 -5.11
C THR A 267 -4.00 1.33 -3.67
N LEU A 268 -2.73 1.50 -3.32
CA LEU A 268 -2.14 0.98 -2.08
C LEU A 268 -1.42 2.10 -1.33
N GLY A 269 -1.87 2.40 -0.10
CA GLY A 269 -1.29 3.49 0.69
C GLY A 269 -1.24 4.78 -0.13
N SER A 270 -2.33 5.10 -0.83
CA SER A 270 -2.32 6.13 -1.87
C SER A 270 -2.02 7.52 -1.32
N THR A 271 -1.12 8.24 -1.99
CA THR A 271 -0.88 9.67 -1.75
C THR A 271 -1.62 10.55 -2.76
N THR A 272 -2.57 10.03 -3.54
CA THR A 272 -3.32 10.78 -4.57
C THR A 272 -3.97 12.05 -4.00
N ALA A 273 -4.50 11.99 -2.77
CA ALA A 273 -5.11 13.16 -2.11
C ALA A 273 -4.12 14.31 -1.87
N LYS A 274 -2.81 14.04 -1.75
CA LYS A 274 -1.77 15.07 -1.67
C LYS A 274 -1.87 16.06 -2.82
N PHE A 275 -2.02 15.56 -4.04
CA PHE A 275 -2.11 16.34 -5.26
C PHE A 275 -3.52 16.87 -5.48
N ALA A 276 -4.53 16.03 -5.20
CA ALA A 276 -5.92 16.36 -5.45
C ALA A 276 -6.49 17.43 -4.52
N LEU A 277 -5.90 17.65 -3.33
CA LEU A 277 -6.28 18.74 -2.42
C LEU A 277 -5.68 20.10 -2.81
N HIS A 278 -4.67 20.12 -3.68
CA HIS A 278 -4.15 21.37 -4.22
C HIS A 278 -5.21 22.01 -5.13
N PRO A 279 -5.43 23.35 -5.12
CA PRO A 279 -6.41 23.99 -6.00
C PRO A 279 -6.21 23.64 -7.48
N ALA A 280 -4.95 23.66 -7.93
CA ALA A 280 -4.55 23.28 -9.29
C ALA A 280 -4.72 21.77 -9.61
N GLY A 281 -4.93 20.90 -8.61
CA GLY A 281 -5.11 19.46 -8.79
C GLY A 281 -6.40 19.02 -9.52
N THR A 282 -7.03 19.93 -10.29
CA THR A 282 -8.27 19.71 -11.05
C THR A 282 -8.15 18.52 -12.00
N ARG A 283 -7.01 18.38 -12.68
CA ARG A 283 -6.75 17.30 -13.64
C ARG A 283 -6.82 15.92 -12.99
N LEU A 284 -6.20 15.75 -11.82
CA LEU A 284 -6.24 14.48 -11.08
C LEU A 284 -7.64 14.20 -10.50
N ARG A 285 -8.33 15.23 -10.00
CA ARG A 285 -9.73 15.11 -9.57
C ARG A 285 -10.64 14.68 -10.72
N ALA A 286 -10.44 15.24 -11.91
CA ALA A 286 -11.18 14.86 -13.12
C ALA A 286 -10.86 13.42 -13.57
N ALA A 287 -9.58 13.01 -13.51
CA ALA A 287 -9.17 11.65 -13.79
C ALA A 287 -9.83 10.65 -12.83
N ALA A 288 -9.80 10.92 -11.52
CA ALA A 288 -10.43 10.08 -10.52
C ALA A 288 -11.95 9.94 -10.74
N ARG A 289 -12.65 11.05 -11.06
CA ARG A 289 -14.08 11.01 -11.43
C ARG A 289 -14.34 10.20 -12.69
N LYS A 290 -13.48 10.31 -13.69
CA LYS A 290 -13.62 9.56 -14.95
C LYS A 290 -13.48 8.06 -14.75
N VAL A 291 -12.49 7.63 -13.96
CA VAL A 291 -12.33 6.23 -13.57
C VAL A 291 -13.53 5.75 -12.76
N HIS A 292 -13.97 6.54 -11.78
CA HIS A 292 -15.12 6.21 -10.94
C HIS A 292 -16.42 6.03 -11.74
N ALA A 293 -16.63 6.87 -12.77
CA ALA A 293 -17.81 6.81 -13.64
C ALA A 293 -17.81 5.63 -14.61
N ALA A 294 -16.71 4.86 -14.72
CA ALA A 294 -16.62 3.71 -15.62
C ALA A 294 -17.05 2.40 -14.93
N PRO A 295 -18.28 1.89 -15.16
CA PRO A 295 -18.80 0.71 -14.46
C PRO A 295 -18.08 -0.59 -14.83
N ALA A 296 -17.31 -0.61 -15.93
CA ALA A 296 -16.50 -1.76 -16.30
C ALA A 296 -15.16 -1.85 -15.55
N VAL A 297 -14.70 -0.75 -14.91
CA VAL A 297 -13.44 -0.70 -14.17
C VAL A 297 -13.69 -0.83 -12.67
N GLY A 298 -13.29 -1.97 -12.09
CA GLY A 298 -13.30 -2.13 -10.63
C GLY A 298 -12.18 -1.29 -10.01
N TRP A 299 -12.41 -0.73 -8.81
CA TRP A 299 -11.39 0.04 -8.09
C TRP A 299 -11.41 -0.31 -6.61
N ALA A 300 -10.31 -0.89 -6.11
CA ALA A 300 -10.06 -1.10 -4.69
C ALA A 300 -8.89 -0.23 -4.20
N GLU A 301 -9.05 0.37 -3.01
CA GLU A 301 -8.05 1.18 -2.34
C GLU A 301 -7.78 0.58 -0.96
N PHE A 302 -6.51 0.32 -0.63
CA PHE A 302 -6.11 -0.21 0.67
C PHE A 302 -5.35 0.84 1.48
N GLN A 303 -5.83 1.10 2.69
CA GLN A 303 -5.31 2.12 3.59
C GLN A 303 -5.01 1.54 4.96
N ALA A 304 -4.00 2.07 5.64
CA ALA A 304 -3.56 1.55 6.93
C ALA A 304 -3.47 2.68 7.95
N ARG A 305 -3.91 2.40 9.18
CA ARG A 305 -3.82 3.37 10.27
C ARG A 305 -2.36 3.67 10.63
N ASP A 306 -1.51 2.65 10.56
CA ASP A 306 -0.08 2.71 10.90
C ASP A 306 0.75 3.47 9.85
N ASP A 307 0.18 3.73 8.67
CA ASP A 307 0.82 4.48 7.60
C ASP A 307 0.47 5.98 7.72
N ILE A 308 1.44 6.78 8.15
CA ILE A 308 1.31 8.24 8.25
C ILE A 308 1.74 8.97 6.96
N VAL A 309 2.31 8.25 5.99
CA VAL A 309 2.73 8.80 4.69
C VAL A 309 1.54 8.91 3.74
N SER A 310 0.52 8.06 3.91
CA SER A 310 -0.70 8.08 3.12
C SER A 310 -1.92 8.63 3.87
N PHE A 311 -3.06 8.66 3.19
CA PHE A 311 -4.32 9.15 3.74
C PHE A 311 -5.17 7.97 4.23
N TYR A 312 -5.58 8.02 5.49
CA TYR A 312 -6.35 6.95 6.14
C TYR A 312 -7.82 7.35 6.30
N LYS A 313 -8.74 6.45 5.92
CA LYS A 313 -10.19 6.67 5.83
C LYS A 313 -10.57 7.81 4.89
N VAL A 314 -9.93 7.87 3.73
CA VAL A 314 -10.17 8.91 2.71
C VAL A 314 -10.64 8.27 1.42
N ASN A 315 -11.73 8.76 0.84
CA ASN A 315 -12.15 8.34 -0.49
C ASN A 315 -11.32 9.07 -1.55
N PRO A 316 -10.57 8.37 -2.43
CA PRO A 316 -9.66 9.02 -3.38
C PRO A 316 -10.38 9.79 -4.51
N VAL A 317 -11.71 9.67 -4.63
CA VAL A 317 -12.52 10.40 -5.61
C VAL A 317 -13.16 11.63 -4.98
N THR A 318 -13.88 11.46 -3.88
CA THR A 318 -14.61 12.56 -3.23
C THR A 318 -13.72 13.43 -2.34
N LEU A 319 -12.55 12.92 -1.94
CA LEU A 319 -11.65 13.53 -0.95
C LEU A 319 -12.33 13.80 0.39
N GLY A 320 -13.38 13.02 0.70
CA GLY A 320 -14.06 13.00 1.98
C GLY A 320 -13.75 11.74 2.78
N HIS A 321 -14.40 11.60 3.94
CA HIS A 321 -14.27 10.40 4.77
C HIS A 321 -14.76 9.15 4.02
N ALA A 322 -13.94 8.11 3.97
CA ALA A 322 -14.36 6.79 3.51
C ALA A 322 -14.80 5.96 4.72
N GLY A 323 -16.10 5.68 4.81
CA GLY A 323 -16.60 4.61 5.67
C GLY A 323 -16.21 3.23 5.12
N ASN A 324 -16.48 2.17 5.89
CA ASN A 324 -16.40 0.80 5.37
C ASN A 324 -17.49 0.65 4.30
N ALA A 325 -17.10 0.67 3.02
CA ALA A 325 -18.04 0.40 1.95
C ALA A 325 -18.55 -1.05 2.08
N ASP A 326 -19.83 -1.27 1.77
CA ASP A 326 -20.52 -2.57 1.69
C ASP A 326 -20.03 -3.46 0.53
N GLY A 327 -18.79 -3.27 0.05
CA GLY A 327 -18.24 -4.00 -1.10
C GLY A 327 -18.82 -3.56 -2.45
N ARG A 328 -19.93 -2.78 -2.47
CA ARG A 328 -20.64 -2.37 -3.69
C ARG A 328 -20.25 -0.97 -4.16
N ARG A 329 -19.84 -0.09 -3.24
CA ARG A 329 -19.39 1.27 -3.58
C ARG A 329 -17.98 1.27 -4.18
N ARG A 330 -17.80 1.99 -5.30
CA ARG A 330 -16.51 2.26 -5.94
C ARG A 330 -16.05 3.68 -5.59
N PRO A 331 -14.76 3.93 -5.32
CA PRO A 331 -13.73 2.95 -4.99
C PRO A 331 -14.09 2.19 -3.69
N PHE A 332 -13.81 0.90 -3.66
CA PHE A 332 -13.91 0.09 -2.46
C PHE A 332 -12.71 0.37 -1.57
N VAL A 333 -12.90 1.19 -0.54
CA VAL A 333 -11.83 1.56 0.41
C VAL A 333 -11.80 0.55 1.55
N ARG A 334 -10.73 -0.23 1.63
CA ARG A 334 -10.47 -1.20 2.70
C ARG A 334 -9.39 -0.72 3.64
N GLN A 335 -9.66 -0.87 4.93
CA GLN A 335 -8.72 -0.55 5.99
C GLN A 335 -8.00 -1.82 6.44
N ILE A 336 -6.67 -1.76 6.50
CA ILE A 336 -5.82 -2.84 7.01
C ILE A 336 -5.01 -2.35 8.21
N THR A 337 -4.45 -3.30 8.95
CA THR A 337 -3.59 -3.02 10.11
C THR A 337 -2.21 -3.61 9.85
N ILE A 338 -1.20 -2.77 9.63
CA ILE A 338 0.16 -3.23 9.28
C ILE A 338 0.76 -4.07 10.42
N ARG A 339 0.45 -3.73 11.67
CA ARG A 339 0.82 -4.56 12.83
C ARG A 339 0.34 -6.01 12.72
N GLY A 340 -0.82 -6.24 12.10
CA GLY A 340 -1.38 -7.57 11.89
C GLY A 340 -0.67 -8.37 10.80
N LEU A 341 0.07 -7.71 9.90
CA LEU A 341 0.78 -8.34 8.78
C LEU A 341 2.17 -8.87 9.19
N LEU A 342 2.75 -8.28 10.24
CA LEU A 342 4.12 -8.52 10.68
C LEU A 342 4.12 -9.28 11.99
N THR A 343 5.12 -10.14 12.25
CA THR A 343 5.33 -10.72 13.60
C THR A 343 5.59 -9.61 14.63
N PRO A 344 5.36 -9.83 15.94
CA PRO A 344 5.62 -8.80 16.95
C PRO A 344 7.08 -8.34 16.95
N LYS A 345 8.03 -9.26 16.71
CA LYS A 345 9.46 -8.99 16.61
C LYS A 345 9.79 -8.09 15.40
N THR A 346 9.26 -8.40 14.22
CA THR A 346 9.48 -7.58 13.02
C THR A 346 8.82 -6.20 13.17
N TYR A 347 7.60 -6.13 13.68
CA TYR A 347 6.93 -4.85 13.91
C TYR A 347 7.70 -3.99 14.92
N ALA A 348 8.15 -4.54 16.05
CA ALA A 348 8.93 -3.80 17.03
C ALA A 348 10.23 -3.22 16.44
N ARG A 349 10.87 -3.95 15.51
CA ARG A 349 12.07 -3.49 14.79
C ARG A 349 11.79 -2.30 13.87
N PHE A 350 10.63 -2.26 13.20
CA PHE A 350 10.34 -1.28 12.15
C PHE A 350 9.25 -0.26 12.52
N ARG A 351 8.69 -0.28 13.72
CA ARG A 351 7.56 0.61 14.12
C ARG A 351 7.85 2.11 14.02
N PHE A 352 9.12 2.50 13.99
CA PHE A 352 9.55 3.90 13.81
C PHE A 352 10.14 4.16 12.41
N ASP A 353 10.28 3.14 11.58
CA ASP A 353 10.66 3.29 10.18
C ASP A 353 9.40 3.50 9.34
N VAL A 354 8.99 4.77 9.30
CA VAL A 354 7.76 5.23 8.64
C VAL A 354 7.70 4.77 7.18
N MET A 355 8.83 4.83 6.46
CA MET A 355 8.88 4.43 5.06
C MET A 355 8.79 2.91 4.91
N ARG A 356 9.44 2.14 5.80
CA ARG A 356 9.30 0.67 5.80
C ARG A 356 7.86 0.24 6.05
N LEU A 357 7.14 0.89 6.97
CA LEU A 357 5.72 0.62 7.21
C LEU A 357 4.89 1.01 5.98
N HIS A 358 5.14 2.16 5.38
CA HIS A 358 4.46 2.60 4.15
C HIS A 358 4.71 1.65 2.97
N CYS A 359 5.90 1.06 2.83
CA CYS A 359 6.18 0.06 1.81
C CYS A 359 5.57 -1.32 2.13
N GLN A 360 5.12 -1.58 3.36
CA GLN A 360 4.55 -2.88 3.73
C GLN A 360 3.31 -3.25 2.91
N PHE A 361 2.66 -2.27 2.27
CA PHE A 361 1.57 -2.54 1.33
C PHE A 361 1.96 -3.45 0.17
N PHE A 362 3.19 -3.40 -0.35
CA PHE A 362 3.60 -4.23 -1.50
C PHE A 362 4.66 -5.29 -1.14
N LEU A 363 5.06 -5.35 0.13
CA LEU A 363 5.95 -6.37 0.65
C LEU A 363 5.14 -7.54 1.20
N ALA A 364 5.71 -8.73 1.18
CA ALA A 364 5.04 -9.90 1.72
C ALA A 364 4.97 -9.79 3.25
N ASN A 365 3.92 -10.41 3.80
CA ASN A 365 3.71 -10.47 5.24
C ASN A 365 4.71 -11.42 5.92
N ASP A 366 4.75 -11.42 7.26
CA ASP A 366 5.37 -12.52 8.00
C ASP A 366 4.37 -13.49 8.64
N ARG A 367 3.07 -13.24 8.47
CA ARG A 367 2.00 -14.13 8.91
C ARG A 367 0.79 -14.06 7.97
N LYS A 368 -0.02 -15.13 7.96
CA LYS A 368 -1.33 -15.11 7.28
C LYS A 368 -2.18 -13.99 7.89
N ALA A 369 -2.77 -13.16 7.05
CA ALA A 369 -3.55 -12.00 7.45
C ALA A 369 -4.61 -11.65 6.39
N PRO A 370 -5.64 -10.85 6.71
CA PRO A 370 -6.69 -10.44 5.77
C PRO A 370 -6.26 -9.60 4.57
N TYR A 371 -4.97 -9.34 4.43
CA TYR A 371 -4.36 -8.61 3.32
C TYR A 371 -3.00 -9.20 3.03
N ASP A 372 -2.68 -9.47 1.78
CA ASP A 372 -1.32 -9.75 1.31
C ASP A 372 -1.23 -9.31 -0.16
N PHE A 373 -0.21 -8.52 -0.51
CA PHE A 373 -0.05 -8.03 -1.88
C PHE A 373 0.10 -9.16 -2.89
N TYR A 374 0.85 -10.20 -2.50
CA TYR A 374 1.14 -11.33 -3.37
C TYR A 374 -0.08 -12.23 -3.56
N ALA A 375 -1.11 -12.13 -2.71
CA ALA A 375 -2.38 -12.80 -2.98
C ALA A 375 -3.10 -12.23 -4.21
N PHE A 376 -3.00 -10.92 -4.50
CA PHE A 376 -3.56 -10.35 -5.74
C PHE A 376 -2.80 -10.77 -7.00
N ILE A 377 -1.59 -11.31 -6.84
CA ILE A 377 -0.71 -11.74 -7.93
C ILE A 377 -0.84 -13.25 -8.12
N CYS A 378 -0.82 -14.02 -7.02
CA CYS A 378 -0.61 -15.46 -7.00
C CYS A 378 -1.87 -16.28 -6.65
N ALA A 379 -2.98 -15.66 -6.24
CA ALA A 379 -4.18 -16.44 -5.99
C ALA A 379 -4.84 -16.90 -7.30
N PRO A 380 -5.30 -18.16 -7.39
CA PRO A 380 -5.96 -18.73 -8.56
C PRO A 380 -7.44 -18.33 -8.65
N VAL A 381 -7.81 -17.22 -8.03
CA VAL A 381 -9.16 -16.65 -8.01
C VAL A 381 -9.09 -15.22 -8.51
N THR A 382 -10.19 -14.72 -9.07
CA THR A 382 -10.22 -13.36 -9.63
C THR A 382 -9.91 -12.31 -8.57
N PHE A 383 -9.41 -11.14 -8.99
CA PHE A 383 -9.13 -10.03 -8.09
C PHE A 383 -10.36 -9.65 -7.25
N ASP A 384 -11.55 -9.62 -7.87
CA ASP A 384 -12.80 -9.30 -7.19
C ASP A 384 -13.16 -10.29 -6.09
N GLU A 385 -12.87 -11.58 -6.28
CA GLU A 385 -13.11 -12.59 -5.25
C GLU A 385 -12.27 -12.30 -4.01
N VAL A 386 -10.97 -11.99 -4.16
CA VAL A 386 -10.11 -11.63 -3.02
C VAL A 386 -10.63 -10.37 -2.32
N VAL A 387 -10.97 -9.33 -3.09
CA VAL A 387 -11.39 -8.03 -2.56
C VAL A 387 -12.76 -8.08 -1.87
N ARG A 388 -13.66 -9.00 -2.26
CA ARG A 388 -14.99 -9.13 -1.63
C ARG A 388 -14.97 -9.87 -0.30
N GLN A 389 -13.95 -10.68 -0.02
CA GLN A 389 -13.82 -11.37 1.28
C GLN A 389 -13.40 -10.40 2.36
N ILE A 390 -14.09 -10.33 3.50
CA ILE A 390 -13.66 -9.50 4.63
C ILE A 390 -12.27 -9.95 5.12
N ASP A 391 -12.09 -11.27 5.23
CA ASP A 391 -10.83 -11.90 5.62
C ASP A 391 -9.83 -12.05 4.45
N GLY A 392 -10.12 -11.42 3.30
CA GLY A 392 -9.24 -11.37 2.13
C GLY A 392 -8.66 -12.74 1.77
N PRO A 393 -7.33 -12.90 1.67
CA PRO A 393 -6.71 -14.18 1.31
C PRO A 393 -6.87 -15.27 2.38
N MET A 394 -7.19 -14.95 3.64
CA MET A 394 -7.48 -15.99 4.65
C MET A 394 -8.79 -16.72 4.39
N ALA A 395 -9.71 -16.11 3.63
CA ALA A 395 -10.91 -16.79 3.13
C ALA A 395 -10.67 -17.51 1.80
N ILE A 396 -9.47 -17.41 1.22
CA ILE A 396 -9.12 -18.08 -0.05
C ILE A 396 -8.26 -19.30 0.21
N PHE A 397 -7.20 -19.17 1.00
CA PHE A 397 -6.23 -20.23 1.25
C PHE A 397 -6.47 -20.89 2.61
N ALA A 398 -6.54 -22.21 2.61
CA ALA A 398 -6.50 -23.05 3.80
C ALA A 398 -5.11 -23.03 4.46
N PRO A 399 -4.95 -23.57 5.68
CA PRO A 399 -3.66 -23.62 6.37
C PRO A 399 -2.53 -24.30 5.58
N ASP A 400 -2.86 -25.27 4.75
CA ASP A 400 -1.95 -26.05 3.89
C ASP A 400 -1.77 -25.48 2.48
N GLY A 401 -2.37 -24.33 2.17
CA GLY A 401 -2.31 -23.70 0.85
C GLY A 401 -3.37 -24.21 -0.15
N ALA A 402 -4.22 -25.17 0.24
CA ALA A 402 -5.37 -25.57 -0.57
C ALA A 402 -6.39 -24.42 -0.68
N LEU A 403 -7.28 -24.48 -1.68
CA LEU A 403 -8.37 -23.51 -1.78
C LEU A 403 -9.52 -23.86 -0.85
N ILE A 404 -10.01 -22.86 -0.12
CA ILE A 404 -11.27 -22.97 0.60
C ILE A 404 -12.41 -23.06 -0.43
N PRO A 405 -13.33 -24.06 -0.33
CA PRO A 405 -14.38 -24.23 -1.32
C PRO A 405 -15.27 -22.99 -1.47
N LEU A 406 -15.68 -22.69 -2.71
CA LEU A 406 -16.41 -21.46 -3.05
C LEU A 406 -17.68 -21.24 -2.20
N ALA A 407 -18.39 -22.30 -1.85
CA ALA A 407 -19.59 -22.23 -1.00
C ALA A 407 -19.30 -21.57 0.37
N TYR A 408 -18.16 -21.89 0.99
CA TYR A 408 -17.75 -21.27 2.25
C TYR A 408 -17.29 -19.82 2.05
N ARG A 409 -16.66 -19.53 0.91
CA ARG A 409 -16.21 -18.16 0.55
C ARG A 409 -17.39 -17.22 0.32
N GLN A 410 -18.50 -17.69 -0.23
CA GLN A 410 -19.67 -16.85 -0.48
C GLN A 410 -20.38 -16.41 0.81
N ALA A 411 -20.39 -17.26 1.84
CA ALA A 411 -20.99 -16.95 3.14
C ALA A 411 -20.24 -15.85 3.91
N THR A 412 -18.93 -15.68 3.69
CA THR A 412 -18.08 -14.70 4.38
C THR A 412 -17.85 -13.41 3.59
N ALA A 413 -18.40 -13.32 2.38
CA ALA A 413 -18.24 -12.15 1.51
C ALA A 413 -19.09 -10.96 2.01
N VAL A 414 -18.62 -9.74 1.77
CA VAL A 414 -19.38 -8.53 2.11
C VAL A 414 -20.73 -8.55 1.37
N GLY A 415 -21.84 -8.54 2.13
CA GLY A 415 -23.20 -8.62 1.60
C GLY A 415 -23.81 -10.02 1.53
N GLY A 416 -23.13 -11.05 2.05
CA GLY A 416 -23.67 -12.40 2.24
C GLY A 416 -24.62 -12.48 3.43
N ALA A 417 -25.81 -11.90 3.31
CA ALA A 417 -26.96 -12.40 4.05
C ALA A 417 -27.59 -13.49 3.18
N ALA A 418 -27.26 -14.76 3.46
CA ALA A 418 -28.21 -15.81 3.17
C ALA A 418 -29.32 -15.69 4.22
N ASP A 419 -30.57 -15.64 3.77
CA ASP A 419 -31.75 -15.77 4.61
C ASP A 419 -31.51 -16.89 5.64
N SER A 420 -31.36 -16.52 6.91
CA SER A 420 -31.34 -17.46 8.02
C SER A 420 -32.77 -17.87 8.33
N SER A 421 -33.40 -18.53 7.37
CA SER A 421 -34.64 -19.28 7.52
C SER A 421 -34.38 -20.58 6.78
N THR A 422 -34.40 -21.68 7.53
CA THR A 422 -34.14 -23.08 7.13
C THR A 422 -32.68 -23.50 7.06
N ALA A 423 -32.12 -23.88 8.22
CA ALA A 423 -31.44 -25.17 8.43
C ALA A 423 -30.84 -25.18 9.84
N LYS A 424 -31.63 -25.63 10.81
CA LYS A 424 -31.13 -26.02 12.13
C LYS A 424 -30.41 -27.37 11.94
N PRO A 425 -29.14 -27.57 12.36
CA PRO A 425 -28.53 -28.89 12.33
C PRO A 425 -29.30 -29.81 13.28
N ALA A 426 -29.73 -30.97 12.77
CA ALA A 426 -30.38 -32.00 13.58
C ALA A 426 -29.39 -32.58 14.60
N GLU A 427 -29.79 -32.58 15.88
CA GLU A 427 -29.10 -33.33 16.93
C GLU A 427 -29.22 -34.85 16.68
N PRO A 428 -28.18 -35.64 16.97
CA PRO A 428 -28.27 -37.09 16.85
C PRO A 428 -29.13 -37.68 17.97
N SER A 429 -30.26 -38.26 17.56
CA SER A 429 -31.18 -39.06 18.37
C SER A 429 -30.45 -40.24 19.02
N THR A 430 -30.45 -40.29 20.35
CA THR A 430 -30.05 -41.48 21.11
C THR A 430 -31.27 -42.37 21.30
N ALA A 431 -31.34 -43.44 20.50
CA ALA A 431 -32.35 -44.47 20.61
C ALA A 431 -32.26 -45.18 21.97
N ARG A 432 -33.32 -45.03 22.77
CA ARG A 432 -33.50 -45.68 24.06
C ARG A 432 -34.25 -47.00 23.84
N VAL A 433 -33.52 -48.10 23.76
CA VAL A 433 -34.09 -49.44 23.97
C VAL A 433 -33.88 -49.78 25.44
N LYS A 434 -34.97 -50.02 26.19
CA LYS A 434 -34.97 -51.05 27.23
C LYS A 434 -36.37 -51.46 27.62
N ASP A 435 -36.61 -52.73 27.32
CA ASP A 435 -37.72 -53.56 27.74
C ASP A 435 -37.67 -53.83 29.26
N GLY A 436 -38.82 -54.18 29.81
CA GLY A 436 -39.16 -54.08 31.24
C GLY A 436 -38.53 -55.11 32.20
N GLY A 437 -38.92 -54.98 33.48
CA GLY A 437 -38.84 -56.08 34.45
C GLY A 437 -38.31 -55.78 35.86
N ARG A 438 -39.19 -55.26 36.71
CA ARG A 438 -39.42 -55.55 38.16
C ARG A 438 -38.27 -55.69 39.20
N THR A 439 -38.53 -55.00 40.33
CA THR A 439 -38.18 -55.27 41.76
C THR A 439 -36.72 -55.04 42.19
N ARG A 440 -36.35 -54.44 43.35
CA ARG A 440 -36.93 -54.33 44.71
C ARG A 440 -36.15 -53.24 45.53
N LYS A 441 -36.85 -52.50 46.41
CA LYS A 441 -36.49 -51.89 47.73
C LYS A 441 -35.08 -51.25 48.02
N ASN A 442 -35.06 -49.91 48.25
CA ASN A 442 -34.64 -49.10 49.46
C ASN A 442 -33.39 -49.48 50.32
N PRO A 443 -32.81 -48.58 51.18
CA PRO A 443 -32.16 -47.27 50.96
C PRO A 443 -30.85 -47.02 51.80
N LYS A 444 -30.29 -45.80 51.70
CA LYS A 444 -29.48 -45.01 52.69
C LYS A 444 -27.93 -45.15 52.79
N ARG A 445 -27.31 -43.95 52.78
CA ARG A 445 -26.19 -43.41 53.61
C ARG A 445 -24.73 -43.79 53.32
N ARG A 446 -23.91 -42.79 52.95
CA ARG A 446 -22.84 -42.12 53.75
C ARG A 446 -21.98 -41.23 52.81
N GLN A 447 -21.98 -39.92 53.03
CA GLN A 447 -20.92 -39.13 53.70
C GLN A 447 -19.61 -38.94 52.90
N THR A 448 -19.44 -37.68 52.48
CA THR A 448 -18.21 -36.87 52.31
C THR A 448 -17.15 -37.11 53.39
N PRO A 449 -15.85 -36.71 53.24
CA PRO A 449 -15.46 -35.38 52.73
C PRO A 449 -14.16 -35.21 51.91
N LYS A 450 -14.09 -34.01 51.30
CA LYS A 450 -12.90 -33.30 50.84
C LYS A 450 -11.89 -33.12 51.99
N ASN A 451 -10.58 -33.13 51.73
CA ASN A 451 -9.76 -31.91 51.48
C ASN A 451 -8.23 -32.15 51.69
N ARG A 452 -7.45 -31.31 50.98
CA ARG A 452 -6.04 -30.88 51.20
C ARG A 452 -4.85 -31.73 50.72
N SER A 453 -4.08 -31.15 49.80
CA SER A 453 -2.74 -30.50 50.00
C SER A 453 -2.03 -30.45 48.64
N ARG A 454 -1.68 -29.29 48.05
CA ARG A 454 -0.55 -28.37 48.30
C ARG A 454 0.81 -29.07 48.44
N THR A 455 1.60 -29.04 47.35
CA THR A 455 3.07 -29.08 47.39
C THR A 455 3.66 -28.31 46.20
N ARG A 456 4.64 -27.47 46.56
CA ARG A 456 5.77 -26.89 45.81
C ARG A 456 6.95 -26.96 46.81
N PRO A 457 8.21 -26.78 46.42
CA PRO A 457 8.73 -26.35 45.12
C PRO A 457 9.06 -27.49 44.17
#